data_AF-A0A924N115-F1
#
_entry.id   AF-A0A924N115-F1
#
_cell.length_a   1.000
_cell.length_b   1.000
_cell.length_c   1.000
_cell.angle_alpha   90.00
_cell.angle_beta   90.00
_cell.angle_gamma   90.00
#
_symmetry.space_group_name_H-M   'P 1'
#
loop_
_entity.id
_entity.type
_entity.pdbx_description
1 polymer ?
#
loop_
_entity_poly.entity_id
_entity_poly.type
_entity_poly.pdbx_seq_one_letter_code
_entity_poly.pdbx_strand_id
1 'polypeptide(L)'
;GKPWKVERALKAAGCHLVDFAPYPDHGNYDEATLQFLAERAATYSAGLVTTEKDWVRLPQAWRDRVTPWPVRARFEDEAALGRLLEKAGP
;
A
#
# COMPACT_ATOMS: atom_id res chain seq x y z
N GLY A 1 -8.36 6.79 7.63
CA GLY A 1 -8.57 5.71 6.66
C GLY A 1 -9.04 4.42 7.32
N LYS A 2 -9.40 3.38 6.55
CA LYS A 2 -9.74 2.01 7.06
C LYS A 2 -8.58 1.03 6.76
N PRO A 3 -7.48 1.02 7.55
CA PRO A 3 -6.25 0.30 7.24
C PRO A 3 -6.42 -1.22 7.09
N TRP A 4 -7.38 -1.82 7.79
CA TRP A 4 -7.71 -3.25 7.70
C TRP A 4 -8.14 -3.72 6.29
N LYS A 5 -8.53 -2.80 5.39
CA LYS A 5 -8.83 -3.15 4.00
C LYS A 5 -7.59 -3.68 3.27
N VAL A 6 -6.43 -3.08 3.53
CA VAL A 6 -5.16 -3.48 2.91
C VAL A 6 -4.76 -4.86 3.41
N GLU A 7 -4.83 -5.06 4.73
CA GLU A 7 -4.56 -6.36 5.37
C GLU A 7 -5.41 -7.49 4.77
N ARG A 8 -6.74 -7.29 4.70
CA ARG A 8 -7.67 -8.27 4.12
C ARG A 8 -7.34 -8.56 2.66
N ALA A 9 -7.02 -7.53 1.90
CA ALA A 9 -6.78 -7.68 0.48
C ALA A 9 -5.43 -8.36 0.20
N LEU A 10 -4.39 -8.12 1.02
CA LEU A 10 -3.11 -8.85 0.97
C LEU A 10 -3.32 -10.33 1.26
N LYS A 11 -4.06 -10.66 2.31
CA LYS A 11 -4.41 -12.05 2.65
C LYS A 11 -5.19 -12.72 1.51
N ALA A 12 -6.16 -12.02 0.92
CA ALA A 12 -6.94 -12.53 -0.22
C ALA A 12 -6.08 -12.75 -1.48
N ALA A 13 -5.01 -11.96 -1.67
CA ALA A 13 -4.04 -12.14 -2.75
C ALA A 13 -3.03 -13.28 -2.51
N GLY A 14 -3.14 -14.01 -1.39
CA GLY A 14 -2.22 -15.10 -1.04
C GLY A 14 -0.93 -14.65 -0.35
N CYS A 15 -0.85 -13.39 0.10
CA CYS A 15 0.29 -12.93 0.87
C CYS A 15 0.34 -13.64 2.23
N HIS A 16 1.51 -14.22 2.55
CA HIS A 16 1.79 -14.73 3.89
C HIS A 16 2.09 -13.56 4.84
N LEU A 17 1.03 -12.90 5.31
CA LEU A 17 1.14 -11.75 6.20
C LEU A 17 1.46 -12.20 7.63
N VAL A 18 2.72 -11.99 8.04
CA VAL A 18 3.24 -12.37 9.36
C VAL A 18 2.98 -11.33 10.45
N ASP A 19 2.81 -10.06 10.07
CA ASP A 19 2.63 -8.94 11.00
C ASP A 19 1.92 -7.76 10.29
N PHE A 20 1.25 -6.91 11.05
CA PHE A 20 0.57 -5.72 10.54
C PHE A 20 0.71 -4.53 11.50
N ALA A 21 1.39 -3.47 11.04
CA ALA A 21 1.54 -2.23 11.78
C ALA A 21 0.58 -1.16 11.23
N PRO A 22 -0.53 -0.84 11.92
CA PRO A 22 -1.40 0.25 11.51
C PRO A 22 -0.68 1.58 11.71
N TYR A 23 -0.69 2.42 10.68
CA TYR A 23 -0.07 3.74 10.70
C TYR A 23 -1.14 4.84 10.59
N PRO A 24 -1.04 5.94 11.36
CA PRO A 24 -1.97 7.05 11.25
C PRO A 24 -1.92 7.69 9.87
N ASP A 25 -3.06 8.20 9.39
CA ASP A 25 -3.08 9.00 8.16
C ASP A 25 -2.14 10.20 8.35
N HIS A 26 -1.28 10.43 7.36
CA HIS A 26 -0.24 11.47 7.38
C HIS A 26 0.85 11.32 8.44
N GLY A 27 0.99 10.16 9.09
CA GLY A 27 2.11 9.91 10.02
C GLY A 27 3.47 10.15 9.36
N ASN A 28 4.40 10.77 10.08
CA ASN A 28 5.77 10.96 9.60
C ASN A 28 6.49 9.60 9.61
N TYR A 29 7.00 9.19 8.46
CA TYR A 29 7.88 8.03 8.35
C TYR A 29 9.31 8.46 8.66
N ASP A 30 9.60 8.65 9.94
CA ASP A 30 10.95 8.96 10.38
C ASP A 30 11.87 7.73 10.29
N GLU A 31 13.17 7.97 10.26
CA GLU A 31 14.18 6.93 10.12
C GLU A 31 14.07 5.88 11.24
N ALA A 32 13.84 6.33 12.47
CA ALA A 32 13.75 5.47 13.63
C ALA A 32 12.58 4.47 13.50
N THR A 33 11.42 4.93 13.04
CA THR A 33 10.29 4.02 12.90
C THR A 33 10.46 3.07 11.72
N LEU A 34 11.00 3.54 10.59
CA LEU A 34 11.25 2.66 9.45
C LEU A 34 12.27 1.57 9.79
N GLN A 35 13.31 1.93 10.55
CA GLN A 35 14.30 0.98 11.06
C GLN A 35 13.68 -0.05 12.00
N PHE A 36 12.83 0.39 12.93
CA PHE A 36 12.09 -0.51 13.81
C PHE A 36 11.18 -1.50 13.04
N LEU A 37 10.50 -1.04 11.99
CA LEU A 37 9.68 -1.90 11.14
C LEU A 37 10.55 -2.91 10.37
N ALA A 38 11.71 -2.48 9.87
CA ALA A 38 12.63 -3.37 9.17
C ALA A 38 13.21 -4.46 10.08
N GLU A 39 13.56 -4.13 11.32
CA GLU A 39 14.06 -5.09 12.31
C GLU A 39 12.99 -6.12 12.69
N ARG A 40 11.75 -5.67 12.87
CA ARG A 40 10.59 -6.58 13.05
C ARG A 40 10.42 -7.51 11.87
N ALA A 41 10.45 -6.99 10.64
CA ALA A 41 10.34 -7.81 9.43
C ALA A 41 11.47 -8.84 9.34
N ALA A 42 12.71 -8.45 9.67
CA ALA A 42 13.86 -9.34 9.71
C ALA A 42 13.70 -10.48 10.73
N THR A 43 13.06 -10.22 11.89
CA THR A 43 12.78 -11.25 12.91
C THR A 43 11.89 -12.37 12.37
N TYR A 44 10.99 -12.03 11.44
CA TYR A 44 10.13 -12.99 10.75
C TYR A 44 10.68 -13.45 9.39
N SER A 45 11.91 -13.08 9.04
CA SER A 45 12.48 -13.30 7.69
C SER A 45 11.56 -12.81 6.56
N ALA A 46 10.89 -11.68 6.80
CA ALA A 46 9.89 -11.09 5.91
C ALA A 46 10.39 -9.76 5.31
N GLY A 47 9.73 -9.33 4.24
CA GLY A 47 9.91 -8.00 3.64
C GLY A 47 8.84 -7.02 4.10
N LEU A 48 9.09 -5.73 3.90
CA LEU A 48 8.09 -4.68 4.13
C LEU A 48 7.22 -4.46 2.89
N VAL A 49 5.91 -4.41 3.10
CA VAL A 49 4.92 -4.06 2.07
C VAL A 49 4.07 -2.90 2.58
N THR A 50 3.78 -1.93 1.72
CA THR A 50 2.89 -0.80 2.03
C THR A 50 2.03 -0.42 0.83
N THR A 51 1.09 0.51 1.01
CA THR A 51 0.27 1.02 -0.10
C THR A 51 1.08 1.98 -0.99
N GLU A 52 0.74 2.12 -2.26
CA GLU A 52 1.39 3.08 -3.16
C GLU A 52 1.37 4.52 -2.60
N LYS A 53 0.26 4.92 -1.97
CA LYS A 53 0.09 6.23 -1.33
C LYS A 53 1.12 6.47 -0.23
N ASP A 54 1.41 5.46 0.58
CA ASP A 54 2.36 5.59 1.67
C ASP A 54 3.80 5.43 1.17
N TRP A 55 4.02 4.58 0.16
CA TRP A 55 5.33 4.38 -0.46
C TRP A 55 5.91 5.67 -1.06
N VAL A 56 5.07 6.48 -1.74
CA VAL A 56 5.55 7.77 -2.30
C VAL A 56 5.99 8.76 -1.23
N ARG A 57 5.50 8.61 0.01
CA ARG A 57 5.85 9.45 1.16
C ARG A 57 7.11 8.99 1.88
N LEU A 58 7.64 7.81 1.57
CA LEU A 58 8.87 7.30 2.17
C LEU A 58 10.08 8.12 1.68
N PRO A 59 11.10 8.30 2.55
CA PRO A 59 12.40 8.78 2.14
C PRO A 59 12.98 7.91 1.00
N GLN A 60 13.74 8.51 0.09
CA GLN A 60 14.25 7.81 -1.09
C GLN A 60 15.05 6.56 -0.74
N ALA A 61 15.87 6.60 0.32
CA ALA A 61 16.66 5.45 0.80
C ALA A 61 15.82 4.25 1.24
N TRP A 62 14.53 4.45 1.54
CA TRP A 62 13.63 3.40 2.00
C TRP A 62 12.75 2.82 0.90
N ARG A 63 12.62 3.51 -0.24
CA ARG A 63 11.78 3.06 -1.35
C ARG A 63 12.26 1.74 -1.96
N ASP A 64 13.57 1.49 -1.97
CA ASP A 64 14.15 0.23 -2.45
C ASP A 64 14.00 -0.92 -1.44
N ARG A 65 13.73 -0.60 -0.18
CA ARG A 65 13.59 -1.57 0.93
C ARG A 65 12.13 -1.95 1.22
N VAL A 66 11.17 -1.22 0.65
CA VAL A 66 9.73 -1.40 0.89
C VAL A 66 9.04 -1.62 -0.44
N THR A 67 8.28 -2.72 -0.55
CA THR A 67 7.52 -3.04 -1.75
C THR A 67 6.18 -2.30 -1.75
N PRO A 68 5.88 -1.45 -2.74
CA PRO A 68 4.55 -0.89 -2.90
C PRO A 68 3.61 -1.98 -3.43
N TRP A 69 2.44 -2.12 -2.82
CA TRP A 69 1.41 -3.02 -3.32
C TRP A 69 0.41 -2.25 -4.21
N PRO A 70 0.41 -2.50 -5.53
CA PRO A 70 -0.38 -1.71 -6.46
C PRO A 70 -1.85 -2.09 -6.42
N VAL A 71 -2.72 -1.09 -6.59
CA VAL A 71 -4.16 -1.30 -6.77
C VAL A 71 -4.59 -0.86 -8.15
N ARG A 72 -5.36 -1.71 -8.84
CA ARG A 72 -6.00 -1.36 -10.12
C ARG A 72 -7.51 -1.29 -9.93
N ALA A 73 -8.11 -0.16 -10.30
CA ALA A 73 -9.53 -0.09 -10.52
C ALA A 73 -9.88 -0.90 -11.78
N ARG A 74 -10.90 -1.74 -11.70
CA ARG A 74 -11.52 -2.41 -12.84
C ARG A 74 -13.01 -2.17 -12.80
N PHE A 75 -13.57 -1.81 -13.94
CA PHE A 75 -15.00 -1.61 -14.11
C PHE A 75 -15.57 -2.82 -14.86
N GLU A 76 -16.78 -3.24 -14.49
CA GLU A 76 -17.45 -4.35 -15.19
C GLU A 76 -17.79 -3.97 -16.64
N ASP A 77 -18.14 -2.70 -16.88
CA ASP A 77 -18.37 -2.13 -18.22
C ASP A 77 -17.50 -0.87 -18.40
N GLU A 78 -16.25 -1.08 -18.83
CA GLU A 78 -15.32 0.01 -19.16
C GLU A 78 -15.85 0.91 -20.29
N ALA A 79 -16.64 0.36 -21.21
CA ALA A 79 -17.22 1.12 -22.31
C ALA A 79 -18.33 2.07 -21.82
N ALA A 80 -19.13 1.68 -20.82
CA ALA A 80 -20.08 2.57 -20.17
C ALA A 80 -19.40 3.73 -19.47
N LEU A 81 -18.28 3.49 -18.79
CA LEU A 81 -17.48 4.56 -18.20
C LEU A 81 -16.96 5.52 -19.27
N GLY A 82 -16.42 5.00 -20.37
CA GLY A 82 -15.96 5.82 -21.50
C GLY A 82 -17.06 6.74 -22.03
N ARG A 83 -18.26 6.19 -22.31
CA ARG A 83 -19.42 6.97 -22.75
C ARG A 83 -19.85 8.05 -21.74
N LEU A 84 -19.71 7.77 -20.45
CA LEU A 84 -20.07 8.72 -19.39
C LEU A 84 -19.07 9.88 -19.34
N LEU A 85 -17.76 9.60 -19.47
CA LEU A 85 -16.72 10.62 -19.50
C LEU A 85 -16.78 11.48 -20.76
N GLU A 86 -17.09 10.90 -21.92
CA GLU A 86 -17.31 11.65 -23.17
C GLU A 86 -18.49 12.62 -23.07
N LYS A 87 -19.57 12.21 -22.38
CA LYS A 87 -20.72 13.10 -22.10
C LYS A 87 -20.42 14.17 -21.05
N ALA A 88 -19.50 13.89 -20.13
CA ALA A 88 -19.15 14.83 -19.07
C ALA A 88 -18.34 16.02 -19.59
N GLY A 89 -17.57 15.86 -20.68
CA GLY A 89 -16.73 16.91 -21.27
C GLY A 89 -15.70 17.50 -20.28
N PRO A 90 -14.82 18.41 -20.71
CA PRO A 90 -14.12 19.31 -19.79
C PRO A 90 -15.06 20.29 -19.09
#